data_AF-A0A938ASL4-F1
#
_entry.id   AF-A0A938ASL4-F1
#
_cell.length_a   1.000
_cell.length_b   1.000
_cell.length_c   1.000
_cell.angle_alpha   90.00
_cell.angle_beta   90.00
_cell.angle_gamma   90.00
#
_symmetry.space_group_name_H-M   'P 1'
#
loop_
_entity.id
_entity.type
_entity.pdbx_description
1 polymer ?
#
loop_
_entity_poly.entity_id
_entity_poly.type
_entity_poly.pdbx_seq_one_letter_code
_entity_poly.pdbx_strand_id
1 'polypeptide(L)'
;MKPRSRGADVPCLERSRESAADPRDTSTRLLCDYARERGRSAFVRVVTPAATWEGGVAADEPHPAASLLKLPLALATEQAFAAGSLDPGTTVAVESLETGGRGPQPLRVLRPGLLLTAADMLGLSLSLSNRPCATWLLDRVGIAAVRRVVASLGCEATSVRADRRAPGAPLVGRTTARDALRLLAAAQDAARSPLTAHALRNTVHNSRIPLGVDDRDV
;
A
#
# COMPACT_ATOMS: atom_id res chain seq x y z
N MET A 1 39.19 7.46 -16.80
CA MET A 1 39.08 7.77 -15.36
C MET A 1 38.15 8.98 -15.21
N LYS A 2 36.88 8.77 -14.85
CA LYS A 2 35.91 9.89 -14.67
C LYS A 2 36.05 10.46 -13.25
N PRO A 3 35.98 11.79 -13.06
CA PRO A 3 36.17 12.39 -11.74
C PRO A 3 34.97 12.10 -10.84
N ARG A 4 35.25 11.74 -9.59
CA ARG A 4 34.25 11.64 -8.52
C ARG A 4 33.78 13.06 -8.18
N SER A 5 32.52 13.37 -8.48
CA SER A 5 31.88 14.61 -8.04
C SER A 5 31.70 14.58 -6.52
N ARG A 6 32.04 15.71 -5.88
CA ARG A 6 31.89 15.96 -4.45
C ARG A 6 30.42 15.76 -4.04
N GLY A 7 30.23 15.16 -2.87
CA GLY A 7 28.91 14.86 -2.30
C GLY A 7 28.05 16.10 -2.18
N ALA A 8 26.83 16.02 -2.71
CA ALA A 8 25.77 16.95 -2.37
C ALA A 8 25.28 16.60 -0.96
N ASP A 9 25.21 17.61 -0.10
CA ASP A 9 24.63 17.51 1.23
C ASP A 9 23.20 16.99 1.14
N VAL A 10 22.96 15.83 1.73
CA VAL A 10 21.61 15.30 1.95
C VAL A 10 21.02 16.13 3.11
N PRO A 11 19.85 16.78 2.97
CA PRO A 11 19.25 17.52 4.07
C PRO A 11 18.94 16.54 5.21
N CYS A 12 19.78 16.59 6.24
CA CYS A 12 19.78 15.69 7.37
C CYS A 12 18.89 16.28 8.46
N LEU A 13 17.74 15.62 8.69
CA LEU A 13 16.89 15.59 9.90
C LEU A 13 16.72 16.90 10.71
N GLU A 14 15.48 17.34 10.90
CA GLU A 14 15.16 18.28 11.97
C GLU A 14 15.49 17.65 13.34
N ARG A 15 16.41 18.28 14.09
CA ARG A 15 16.94 17.80 15.37
C ARG A 15 16.34 18.57 16.54
N SER A 16 16.12 17.87 17.66
CA SER A 16 16.02 18.45 19.01
C SER A 16 17.00 17.70 19.94
N ARG A 17 17.78 18.42 20.78
CA ARG A 17 19.06 18.00 21.41
C ARG A 17 18.99 17.06 22.66
N GLU A 18 20.00 16.17 22.72
CA GLU A 18 20.87 15.59 23.79
C GLU A 18 20.39 14.75 25.02
N SER A 19 20.97 13.51 25.10
CA SER A 19 21.56 12.77 26.26
C SER A 19 21.01 11.35 26.56
N ALA A 20 21.94 10.45 26.96
CA ALA A 20 21.87 8.96 27.05
C ALA A 20 21.61 8.26 25.69
N ALA A 21 21.92 6.96 25.55
CA ALA A 21 21.63 6.21 24.31
C ALA A 21 20.12 6.14 24.11
N ASP A 22 19.57 7.22 23.56
CA ASP A 22 18.16 7.40 23.30
C ASP A 22 17.80 6.37 22.22
N PRO A 23 16.76 5.54 22.42
CA PRO A 23 16.19 4.73 21.34
C PRO A 23 15.96 5.55 20.06
N ARG A 24 15.64 6.85 20.20
CA ARG A 24 15.55 7.80 19.09
C ARG A 24 16.89 8.00 18.36
N ASP A 25 18.03 7.95 19.06
CA ASP A 25 19.37 8.05 18.47
C ASP A 25 19.72 6.78 17.67
N THR A 26 19.32 5.60 18.15
CA THR A 26 19.51 4.34 17.41
C THR A 26 18.62 4.27 16.16
N SER A 27 17.33 4.58 16.28
CA SER A 27 16.40 4.60 15.14
C SER A 27 16.79 5.65 14.10
N THR A 28 17.24 6.82 14.55
CA THR A 28 17.75 7.88 13.66
C THR A 28 19.02 7.44 12.95
N ARG A 29 19.95 6.78 13.66
CA ARG A 29 21.17 6.23 13.05
C ARG A 29 20.87 5.17 12.00
N LEU A 30 19.95 4.26 12.26
CA LEU A 30 19.53 3.24 11.30
C LEU A 30 18.91 3.84 10.03
N LEU A 31 18.06 4.87 10.19
CA LEU A 31 17.52 5.62 9.05
C LEU A 31 18.64 6.32 8.28
N CYS A 32 19.57 7.00 8.96
CA CYS A 32 20.72 7.63 8.34
C CYS A 32 21.63 6.63 7.60
N ASP A 33 21.85 5.44 8.16
CA ASP A 33 22.62 4.38 7.51
C ASP A 33 21.88 3.86 6.27
N TYR A 34 20.55 3.67 6.35
CA TYR A 34 19.70 3.34 5.21
C TYR A 34 19.77 4.42 4.11
N ALA A 35 19.84 5.70 4.50
CA ALA A 35 19.94 6.86 3.61
C ALA A 35 21.25 6.95 2.82
N ARG A 36 22.32 6.27 3.24
CA ARG A 36 23.64 6.39 2.58
C ARG A 36 23.62 5.87 1.15
N GLU A 37 22.73 4.94 0.84
CA GLU A 37 22.53 4.48 -0.53
C GLU A 37 21.58 5.42 -1.27
N ARG A 38 22.02 5.95 -2.41
CA ARG A 38 21.21 6.86 -3.23
C ARG A 38 19.94 6.18 -3.74
N GLY A 39 18.84 6.94 -3.78
CA GLY A 39 17.55 6.48 -4.31
C GLY A 39 16.74 5.64 -3.32
N ARG A 40 17.14 5.60 -2.04
CA ARG A 40 16.38 4.99 -0.95
C ARG A 40 15.56 6.05 -0.23
N SER A 41 14.31 5.72 0.08
CA SER A 41 13.41 6.53 0.89
C SER A 41 12.72 5.69 1.94
N ALA A 42 12.48 6.29 3.11
CA ALA A 42 11.77 5.64 4.20
C ALA A 42 11.02 6.68 5.04
N PHE A 43 9.87 6.28 5.56
CA PHE A 43 9.16 7.01 6.59
C PHE A 43 8.63 5.98 7.58
N VAL A 44 8.94 6.17 8.85
CA VAL A 44 8.63 5.23 9.93
C VAL A 44 7.83 5.99 10.97
N ARG A 45 6.73 5.37 11.41
CA ARG A 45 5.92 5.82 12.52
C ARG A 45 5.78 4.68 13.51
N VAL A 46 6.13 4.95 14.76
CA VAL A 46 5.99 4.02 15.89
C VAL A 46 4.98 4.63 16.85
N VAL A 47 3.90 3.90 17.11
CA VAL A 47 2.86 4.32 18.06
C VAL A 47 2.81 3.30 19.19
N THR A 48 2.91 3.78 20.42
CA THR A 48 2.76 3.01 21.65
C THR A 48 1.71 3.69 22.53
N PRO A 49 1.19 3.02 23.59
CA PRO A 49 0.31 3.69 24.54
C PRO A 49 0.93 4.92 25.22
N ALA A 50 2.27 4.96 25.36
CA ALA A 50 2.98 6.01 26.08
C ALA A 50 3.55 7.12 25.18
N ALA A 51 3.78 6.84 23.89
CA ALA A 51 4.47 7.76 22.98
C ALA A 51 4.18 7.48 21.51
N THR A 52 4.30 8.53 20.70
CA THR A 52 4.38 8.45 19.24
C THR A 52 5.73 8.98 18.78
N TRP A 53 6.39 8.28 17.86
CA TRP A 53 7.61 8.73 17.19
C TRP A 53 7.44 8.61 15.68
N GLU A 54 7.92 9.61 14.96
CA GLU A 54 7.92 9.65 13.50
C GLU A 54 9.27 10.16 12.99
N GLY A 55 9.75 9.58 11.89
CA GLY A 55 11.00 9.98 11.27
C GLY A 55 11.13 9.41 9.87
N GLY A 56 11.90 10.08 9.02
CA GLY A 56 12.11 9.59 7.66
C GLY A 56 13.29 10.21 6.95
N VAL A 57 13.61 9.60 5.81
CA VAL A 57 14.73 9.93 4.94
C VAL A 57 14.17 10.00 3.53
N ALA A 58 14.42 11.12 2.83
CA ALA A 58 13.90 11.37 1.49
C ALA A 58 12.40 10.99 1.41
N ALA A 59 11.66 11.24 2.49
CA ALA A 59 10.32 10.69 2.70
C ALA A 59 9.30 11.21 1.69
N ASP A 60 9.62 12.33 1.05
CA ASP A 60 8.83 13.04 0.06
C ASP A 60 9.36 12.79 -1.38
N GLU A 61 10.38 11.94 -1.55
CA GLU A 61 10.86 11.51 -2.88
C GLU A 61 9.86 10.53 -3.50
N PRO A 62 9.32 10.79 -4.71
CA PRO A 62 8.36 9.88 -5.32
C PRO A 62 9.06 8.65 -5.89
N HIS A 63 8.54 7.45 -5.61
CA HIS A 63 8.96 6.16 -6.19
C HIS A 63 7.78 5.45 -6.86
N PRO A 64 8.01 4.46 -7.75
CA PRO A 64 6.92 3.61 -8.26
C PRO A 64 6.12 3.01 -7.11
N ALA A 65 4.82 3.27 -7.08
CA ALA A 65 3.96 2.88 -5.95
C ALA A 65 3.61 1.39 -5.94
N ALA A 66 3.77 0.72 -7.08
CA ALA A 66 3.42 -0.69 -7.27
C ALA A 66 2.02 -0.99 -6.68
N SER A 67 1.91 -2.02 -5.85
CA SER A 67 0.63 -2.47 -5.30
C SER A 67 0.10 -1.62 -4.13
N LEU A 68 0.84 -0.61 -3.65
CA LEU A 68 0.31 0.34 -2.66
C LEU A 68 -0.89 1.11 -3.20
N LEU A 69 -1.00 1.29 -4.51
CA LEU A 69 -2.17 1.93 -5.14
C LEU A 69 -3.47 1.12 -5.00
N LYS A 70 -3.40 -0.13 -4.54
CA LYS A 70 -4.59 -0.91 -4.20
C LYS A 70 -5.24 -0.46 -2.89
N LEU A 71 -4.51 0.26 -2.02
CA LEU A 71 -5.07 0.86 -0.81
C LEU A 71 -6.15 1.91 -1.13
N PRO A 72 -5.86 2.97 -1.92
CA PRO A 72 -6.91 3.91 -2.30
C PRO A 72 -7.99 3.29 -3.20
N LEU A 73 -7.69 2.23 -3.95
CA LEU A 73 -8.71 1.47 -4.68
C LEU A 73 -9.69 0.74 -3.74
N ALA A 74 -9.18 0.06 -2.71
CA ALA A 74 -10.00 -0.65 -1.73
C ALA A 74 -10.90 0.32 -0.96
N LEU A 75 -10.34 1.44 -0.50
CA LEU A 75 -11.09 2.53 0.12
C LEU A 75 -12.20 3.07 -0.80
N ALA A 76 -11.89 3.33 -2.08
CA ALA A 76 -12.89 3.78 -3.05
C ALA A 76 -13.98 2.73 -3.32
N THR A 77 -13.63 1.44 -3.22
CA THR A 77 -14.55 0.32 -3.39
C THR A 77 -15.52 0.22 -2.22
N GLU A 78 -15.07 0.34 -0.99
CA GLU A 78 -15.97 0.38 0.17
C GLU A 78 -16.84 1.62 0.19
N GLN A 79 -16.33 2.77 -0.28
CA GLN A 79 -17.18 3.94 -0.50
C GLN A 79 -18.29 3.66 -1.53
N ALA A 80 -18.01 2.90 -2.58
CA ALA A 80 -19.01 2.47 -3.56
C ALA A 80 -20.01 1.47 -2.96
N PHE A 81 -19.55 0.53 -2.11
CA PHE A 81 -20.42 -0.36 -1.36
C PHE A 81 -21.37 0.40 -0.43
N ALA A 82 -20.84 1.33 0.36
CA ALA A 82 -21.62 2.14 1.29
C ALA A 82 -22.62 3.07 0.57
N ALA A 83 -22.25 3.57 -0.62
CA ALA A 83 -23.13 4.38 -1.45
C ALA A 83 -24.15 3.55 -2.27
N GLY A 84 -24.08 2.22 -2.23
CA GLY A 84 -24.94 1.33 -3.00
C GLY A 84 -24.69 1.35 -4.52
N SER A 85 -23.62 1.99 -4.99
CA SER A 85 -23.26 2.04 -6.41
C SER A 85 -22.54 0.77 -6.89
N LEU A 86 -22.10 -0.07 -5.96
CA LEU A 86 -21.61 -1.42 -6.21
C LEU A 86 -22.13 -2.33 -5.08
N ASP A 87 -22.80 -3.43 -5.41
CA ASP A 87 -23.22 -4.40 -4.40
C ASP A 87 -22.03 -5.29 -4.00
N PRO A 88 -21.63 -5.35 -2.70
CA PRO A 88 -20.57 -6.23 -2.24
C PRO A 88 -20.83 -7.72 -2.56
N GLY A 89 -22.10 -8.13 -2.69
CA GLY A 89 -22.51 -9.48 -3.05
C GLY A 89 -22.42 -9.80 -4.54
N THR A 90 -22.07 -8.84 -5.40
CA THR A 90 -21.93 -9.07 -6.86
C THR A 90 -20.95 -10.20 -7.14
N THR A 91 -21.42 -11.30 -7.72
CA THR A 91 -20.60 -12.50 -7.96
C THR A 91 -20.02 -12.54 -9.36
N VAL A 92 -18.79 -13.04 -9.47
CA VAL A 92 -18.06 -13.24 -10.71
C VAL A 92 -17.37 -14.60 -10.68
N ALA A 93 -17.48 -15.38 -11.76
CA ALA A 93 -16.78 -16.66 -11.86
C ALA A 93 -15.27 -16.44 -11.99
N VAL A 94 -14.46 -17.22 -11.28
CA VAL A 94 -13.00 -17.07 -11.24
C VAL A 94 -12.37 -17.04 -12.64
N GLU A 95 -12.81 -17.91 -13.54
CA GLU A 95 -12.30 -18.00 -14.92
C GLU A 95 -12.53 -16.72 -15.74
N SER A 96 -13.54 -15.91 -15.39
CA SER A 96 -13.81 -14.64 -16.08
C SER A 96 -12.89 -13.50 -15.64
N LEU A 97 -12.15 -13.69 -14.54
CA LEU A 97 -11.14 -12.74 -14.07
C LEU A 97 -9.77 -12.99 -14.73
N GLU A 98 -9.55 -14.11 -15.41
CA GLU A 98 -8.24 -14.42 -15.99
C GLU A 98 -7.91 -13.52 -17.20
N THR A 99 -7.01 -12.54 -17.02
CA THR A 99 -6.68 -11.55 -18.06
C THR A 99 -5.40 -11.86 -18.87
N GLY A 100 -4.97 -13.12 -18.97
CA GLY A 100 -3.83 -13.52 -19.82
C GLY A 100 -2.45 -12.91 -19.45
N GLY A 101 -2.29 -12.39 -18.23
CA GLY A 101 -1.06 -11.71 -17.78
C GLY A 101 0.00 -12.66 -17.20
N ARG A 102 1.29 -12.31 -17.38
CA ARG A 102 2.43 -13.01 -16.74
C ARG A 102 2.54 -12.65 -15.25
N GLY A 103 2.92 -13.62 -14.42
CA GLY A 103 3.14 -13.48 -12.97
C GLY A 103 2.36 -14.51 -12.13
N PRO A 104 2.56 -14.52 -10.80
CA PRO A 104 1.76 -15.35 -9.90
C PRO A 104 0.28 -14.99 -10.04
N GLN A 105 -0.56 -16.00 -10.26
CA GLN A 105 -2.00 -15.84 -10.37
C GLN A 105 -2.63 -16.73 -9.31
N PRO A 106 -2.82 -16.21 -8.08
CA PRO A 106 -3.38 -17.00 -6.98
C PRO A 106 -4.72 -17.64 -7.29
N LEU A 107 -5.50 -17.05 -8.22
CA LEU A 107 -6.79 -17.63 -8.61
C LEU A 107 -6.66 -18.95 -9.37
N ARG A 108 -5.50 -19.28 -9.95
CA ARG A 108 -5.29 -20.52 -10.72
C ARG A 108 -5.29 -21.79 -9.86
N VAL A 109 -5.19 -21.65 -8.53
CA VAL A 109 -5.35 -22.80 -7.63
C VAL A 109 -6.82 -23.08 -7.28
N LEU A 110 -7.72 -22.17 -7.65
CA LEU A 110 -9.15 -22.31 -7.41
C LEU A 110 -9.77 -23.13 -8.54
N ARG A 111 -10.80 -23.91 -8.20
CA ARG A 111 -11.55 -24.68 -9.20
C ARG A 111 -12.33 -23.75 -10.14
N PRO A 112 -12.44 -24.07 -11.44
CA PRO A 112 -13.35 -23.40 -12.36
C PRO A 112 -14.79 -23.40 -11.84
N GLY A 113 -15.55 -22.34 -12.14
CA GLY A 113 -16.94 -22.15 -11.71
C GLY A 113 -17.10 -21.68 -10.27
N LEU A 114 -16.02 -21.51 -9.51
CA LEU A 114 -16.08 -20.85 -8.21
C LEU A 114 -16.51 -19.38 -8.41
N LEU A 115 -17.51 -18.95 -7.66
CA LEU A 115 -17.98 -17.57 -7.67
C LEU A 115 -17.28 -16.79 -6.56
N LEU A 116 -16.70 -15.65 -6.91
CA LEU A 116 -16.17 -14.67 -5.96
C LEU A 116 -17.08 -13.46 -5.91
N THR A 117 -17.41 -13.00 -4.71
CA THR A 117 -18.13 -11.74 -4.51
C THR A 117 -17.22 -10.53 -4.71
N ALA A 118 -17.79 -9.34 -4.86
CA ALA A 118 -17.01 -8.09 -4.90
C ALA A 118 -16.23 -7.86 -3.60
N ALA A 119 -16.81 -8.26 -2.45
CA ALA A 119 -16.10 -8.26 -1.18
C ALA A 119 -14.89 -9.22 -1.17
N ASP A 120 -15.03 -10.44 -1.71
CA ASP A 120 -13.92 -11.39 -1.84
C ASP A 120 -12.81 -10.82 -2.74
N MET A 121 -13.20 -10.20 -3.86
CA MET A 121 -12.25 -9.57 -4.78
C MET A 121 -11.48 -8.43 -4.12
N LEU A 122 -12.11 -7.63 -3.25
CA LEU A 122 -11.43 -6.61 -2.44
C LEU A 122 -10.41 -7.25 -1.50
N GLY A 123 -10.81 -8.29 -0.76
CA GLY A 123 -9.91 -9.02 0.13
C GLY A 123 -8.71 -9.61 -0.61
N LEU A 124 -8.93 -10.34 -1.71
CA LEU A 124 -7.88 -10.98 -2.50
C LEU A 124 -6.94 -9.96 -3.18
N SER A 125 -7.47 -8.81 -3.58
CA SER A 125 -6.69 -7.69 -4.14
C SER A 125 -5.64 -7.20 -3.15
N LEU A 126 -5.96 -7.15 -1.86
CA LEU A 126 -5.04 -6.72 -0.80
C LEU A 126 -4.15 -7.87 -0.32
N SER A 127 -4.75 -9.00 0.05
CA SER A 127 -4.05 -10.09 0.73
C SER A 127 -3.06 -10.83 -0.16
N LEU A 128 -3.39 -10.99 -1.44
CA LEU A 128 -2.54 -11.69 -2.41
C LEU A 128 -2.03 -10.75 -3.50
N SER A 129 -2.22 -9.44 -3.30
CA SER A 129 -1.89 -8.43 -4.30
C SER A 129 -2.53 -8.74 -5.68
N ASN A 130 -3.69 -9.40 -5.69
CA ASN A 130 -4.23 -10.01 -6.89
C ASN A 130 -4.59 -8.95 -7.93
N ARG A 131 -3.93 -9.02 -9.09
CA ARG A 131 -4.09 -8.02 -10.17
C ARG A 131 -5.46 -8.14 -10.86
N PRO A 132 -5.93 -9.32 -11.30
CA PRO A 132 -7.29 -9.48 -11.83
C PRO A 132 -8.41 -8.87 -10.98
N CYS A 133 -8.44 -9.19 -9.68
CA CYS A 133 -9.44 -8.63 -8.78
C CYS A 133 -9.33 -7.10 -8.69
N ALA A 134 -8.10 -6.56 -8.59
CA ALA A 134 -7.88 -5.12 -8.57
C ALA A 134 -8.37 -4.42 -9.86
N THR A 135 -8.12 -5.04 -11.02
CA THR A 135 -8.62 -4.54 -12.31
C THR A 135 -10.13 -4.54 -12.36
N TRP A 136 -10.78 -5.65 -11.98
CA TRP A 136 -12.23 -5.74 -11.97
C TRP A 136 -12.87 -4.67 -11.09
N LEU A 137 -12.33 -4.46 -9.88
CA LEU A 137 -12.77 -3.41 -8.97
C LEU A 137 -12.58 -2.02 -9.58
N LEU A 138 -11.41 -1.76 -10.18
CA LEU A 138 -11.11 -0.49 -10.84
C LEU A 138 -12.11 -0.16 -11.95
N ASP A 139 -12.52 -1.16 -12.75
CA ASP A 139 -13.49 -0.98 -13.83
C ASP A 139 -14.88 -0.63 -13.30
N ARG A 140 -15.23 -1.05 -12.09
CA ARG A 140 -16.51 -0.73 -11.44
C ARG A 140 -16.51 0.63 -10.75
N VAL A 141 -15.46 0.96 -10.00
CA VAL A 141 -15.40 2.21 -9.22
C VAL A 141 -14.88 3.39 -10.03
N GLY A 142 -14.09 3.11 -11.06
CA GLY A 142 -13.45 4.10 -11.93
C GLY A 142 -12.24 4.79 -11.30
N ILE A 143 -11.27 5.15 -12.15
CA ILE A 143 -10.02 5.83 -11.73
C ILE A 143 -10.26 7.16 -11.02
N ALA A 144 -11.37 7.85 -11.34
CA ALA A 144 -11.72 9.13 -10.71
C ALA A 144 -12.03 8.97 -9.22
N ALA A 145 -12.71 7.88 -8.82
CA ALA A 145 -12.99 7.60 -7.41
C ALA A 145 -11.69 7.36 -6.63
N VAL A 146 -10.78 6.57 -7.21
CA VAL A 146 -9.45 6.30 -6.61
C VAL A 146 -8.66 7.59 -6.41
N ARG A 147 -8.66 8.49 -7.42
CA ARG A 147 -7.99 9.80 -7.32
C ARG A 147 -8.60 10.70 -6.25
N ARG A 148 -9.94 10.67 -6.10
CA ARG A 148 -10.61 11.42 -5.03
C ARG A 148 -10.21 10.95 -3.65
N VAL A 149 -10.08 9.63 -3.44
CA VAL A 149 -9.57 9.08 -2.18
C VAL A 149 -8.15 9.60 -1.90
N VAL A 150 -7.24 9.48 -2.87
CA VAL A 150 -5.87 9.99 -2.75
C VAL A 150 -5.85 11.48 -2.36
N ALA A 151 -6.65 12.31 -3.05
CA ALA A 151 -6.76 13.73 -2.76
C ALA A 151 -7.34 14.02 -1.36
N SER A 152 -8.40 13.31 -0.96
CA SER A 152 -9.05 13.49 0.35
C SER A 152 -8.15 13.14 1.54
N LEU A 153 -7.13 12.30 1.31
CA LEU A 153 -6.15 11.91 2.32
C LEU A 153 -4.91 12.84 2.33
N GLY A 154 -4.92 13.91 1.53
CA GLY A 154 -3.79 14.84 1.42
C GLY A 154 -2.53 14.21 0.83
N CYS A 155 -2.67 13.15 0.03
CA CYS A 155 -1.56 12.43 -0.60
C CYS A 155 -1.18 13.07 -1.95
N GLU A 156 -0.78 14.34 -1.92
CA GLU A 156 -0.59 15.18 -3.12
C GLU A 156 0.54 14.69 -4.05
N ALA A 157 1.55 14.00 -3.50
CA ALA A 157 2.66 13.45 -4.26
C ALA A 157 2.33 12.07 -4.86
N THR A 158 1.14 11.53 -4.54
CA THR A 158 0.68 10.25 -5.06
C THR A 158 -0.08 10.43 -6.37
N SER A 159 0.49 9.86 -7.43
CA SER A 159 -0.13 9.80 -8.75
C SER A 159 -0.70 8.40 -9.01
N VAL A 160 -1.88 8.34 -9.61
CA VAL A 160 -2.54 7.08 -9.95
C VAL A 160 -3.21 7.17 -11.33
N ARG A 161 -3.01 6.14 -12.15
CA ARG A 161 -3.63 5.98 -13.47
C ARG A 161 -3.82 4.51 -13.80
N ALA A 162 -4.79 4.20 -14.67
CA ALA A 162 -4.88 2.89 -15.31
C ALA A 162 -3.90 2.83 -16.49
N ASP A 163 -3.09 1.78 -16.57
CA ASP A 163 -2.23 1.55 -17.73
C ASP A 163 -2.96 0.78 -18.83
N ARG A 164 -3.78 1.51 -19.61
CA ARG A 164 -4.60 0.93 -20.69
C ARG A 164 -3.80 0.21 -21.78
N ARG A 165 -2.48 0.34 -21.83
CA ARG A 165 -1.61 -0.35 -22.78
C ARG A 165 -1.21 -1.75 -22.32
N ALA A 166 -1.29 -2.02 -21.02
CA ALA A 166 -0.97 -3.32 -20.46
C ALA A 166 -2.23 -4.19 -20.33
N PRO A 167 -2.13 -5.53 -20.49
CA PRO A 167 -3.25 -6.44 -20.28
C PRO A 167 -3.92 -6.24 -18.92
N GLY A 168 -5.24 -6.07 -18.91
CA GLY A 168 -6.01 -5.81 -17.70
C GLY A 168 -5.86 -4.40 -17.12
N ALA A 169 -5.35 -3.43 -17.89
CA ALA A 169 -5.30 -2.00 -17.53
C ALA A 169 -4.91 -1.69 -16.07
N PRO A 170 -3.82 -2.28 -15.53
CA PRO A 170 -3.52 -2.25 -14.10
C PRO A 170 -3.29 -0.82 -13.58
N LEU A 171 -3.52 -0.64 -12.28
CA LEU A 171 -3.11 0.58 -11.58
C LEU A 171 -1.59 0.74 -11.61
N VAL A 172 -1.14 1.90 -12.08
CA VAL A 172 0.25 2.32 -12.06
C VAL A 172 0.36 3.77 -11.60
N GLY A 173 1.52 4.13 -11.06
CA GLY A 173 1.72 5.45 -10.51
C GLY A 173 2.92 5.52 -9.59
N ARG A 174 3.05 6.65 -8.91
CA ARG A 174 4.12 6.94 -7.97
C ARG A 174 3.54 7.41 -6.64
N THR A 175 4.25 7.18 -5.56
CA THR A 175 3.90 7.66 -4.22
C THR A 175 5.19 7.95 -3.46
N THR A 176 5.10 8.63 -2.33
CA THR A 176 6.22 8.89 -1.42
C THR A 176 6.09 8.00 -0.20
N ALA A 177 7.16 7.82 0.57
CA ALA A 177 7.08 7.04 1.80
C ALA A 177 6.09 7.65 2.81
N ARG A 178 6.02 8.99 2.86
CA ARG A 178 5.07 9.71 3.70
C ARG A 178 3.62 9.48 3.29
N ASP A 179 3.31 9.59 1.99
CA ASP A 179 1.97 9.35 1.48
C ASP A 179 1.56 7.88 1.62
N ALA A 180 2.49 6.95 1.39
CA ALA A 180 2.25 5.53 1.60
C ALA A 180 1.80 5.23 3.04
N LEU A 181 2.41 5.88 4.04
CA LEU A 181 1.97 5.73 5.43
C LEU A 181 0.56 6.29 5.67
N ARG A 182 0.21 7.44 5.06
CA ARG A 182 -1.15 8.01 5.16
C ARG A 182 -2.20 7.08 4.54
N LEU A 183 -1.89 6.52 3.36
CA LEU A 183 -2.75 5.52 2.70
C LEU A 183 -2.94 4.28 3.58
N LEU A 184 -1.85 3.78 4.19
CA LEU A 184 -1.90 2.61 5.07
C LEU A 184 -2.73 2.89 6.32
N ALA A 185 -2.52 4.04 6.97
CA ALA A 185 -3.27 4.45 8.15
C ALA A 185 -4.77 4.56 7.87
N ALA A 186 -5.16 5.14 6.73
CA ALA A 186 -6.55 5.22 6.30
C ALA A 186 -7.15 3.83 6.03
N ALA A 187 -6.38 2.94 5.38
CA ALA A 187 -6.82 1.58 5.07
C ALA A 187 -6.96 0.67 6.31
N GLN A 188 -6.31 1.02 7.42
CA GLN A 188 -6.41 0.31 8.70
C GLN A 188 -7.55 0.80 9.59
N ASP A 189 -8.23 1.90 9.25
CA ASP A 189 -9.37 2.42 10.00
C ASP A 189 -10.61 1.54 9.79
N ALA A 190 -10.78 0.54 10.66
CA ALA A 190 -11.88 -0.41 10.60
C ALA A 190 -13.27 0.22 10.83
N ALA A 191 -13.34 1.42 11.42
CA ALA A 191 -14.61 2.12 11.60
C ALA A 191 -15.11 2.73 10.27
N ARG A 192 -14.18 3.13 9.40
CA ARG A 192 -14.52 3.67 8.07
C ARG A 192 -14.53 2.61 6.99
N SER A 193 -13.64 1.63 7.11
CA SER A 193 -13.25 0.72 6.03
C SER A 193 -13.04 -0.71 6.55
N PRO A 194 -14.12 -1.38 7.02
CA PRO A 194 -14.02 -2.62 7.78
C PRO A 194 -13.45 -3.81 6.99
N LEU A 195 -13.84 -4.00 5.72
CA LEU A 195 -13.33 -5.09 4.87
C LEU A 195 -11.86 -4.83 4.49
N THR A 196 -11.53 -3.58 4.15
CA THR A 196 -10.14 -3.18 3.86
C THR A 196 -9.23 -3.45 5.06
N ALA A 197 -9.62 -2.97 6.24
CA ALA A 197 -8.86 -3.15 7.47
C ALA A 197 -8.75 -4.63 7.87
N HIS A 198 -9.83 -5.40 7.71
CA HIS A 198 -9.83 -6.84 7.96
C HIS A 198 -8.88 -7.60 7.05
N ALA A 199 -8.89 -7.32 5.74
CA ALA A 199 -7.99 -7.95 4.77
C ALA A 199 -6.51 -7.66 5.08
N LEU A 200 -6.18 -6.41 5.42
CA LEU A 200 -4.82 -6.03 5.80
C LEU A 200 -4.38 -6.73 7.10
N ARG A 201 -5.25 -6.76 8.12
CA ARG A 201 -4.95 -7.44 9.39
C ARG A 201 -4.65 -8.92 9.15
N ASN A 202 -5.48 -9.62 8.39
CA ASN A 202 -5.28 -11.03 8.07
C ASN A 202 -4.00 -11.27 7.27
N THR A 203 -3.61 -10.33 6.40
CA THR A 203 -2.35 -10.43 5.65
C THR A 203 -1.13 -10.40 6.57
N VAL A 204 -1.14 -9.50 7.56
CA VAL A 204 -0.07 -9.44 8.58
C VAL A 204 -0.04 -10.73 9.41
N HIS A 205 -1.21 -11.21 9.86
CA HIS A 205 -1.31 -12.47 10.60
C HIS A 205 -0.80 -13.67 9.79
N ASN A 206 -1.12 -13.74 8.49
CA ASN A 206 -0.69 -14.86 7.64
C ASN A 206 0.79 -14.77 7.23
N SER A 207 1.39 -13.58 7.32
CA SER A 207 2.84 -13.40 7.05
C SER A 207 3.70 -14.11 8.09
N ARG A 208 3.12 -14.59 9.21
CA ARG A 208 3.77 -15.45 10.19
C ARG A 208 4.34 -16.74 9.63
N ILE A 209 3.64 -17.37 8.68
CA ILE A 209 4.08 -18.64 8.09
C ILE A 209 5.39 -18.45 7.32
N PRO A 210 5.51 -17.51 6.36
CA PRO A 210 6.75 -17.32 5.61
C PRO A 210 7.86 -16.60 6.40
N LEU A 211 7.51 -15.77 7.39
CA LEU A 211 8.48 -14.96 8.14
C LEU A 211 8.89 -15.55 9.49
N GLY A 212 8.24 -16.63 9.95
CA GLY A 212 8.50 -17.26 11.25
C GLY A 212 8.08 -16.40 12.44
N VAL A 213 7.10 -15.51 12.25
CA VAL A 213 6.61 -14.54 13.25
C VAL A 213 5.58 -15.21 14.16
N ASP A 214 5.57 -14.93 15.46
CA ASP A 214 4.66 -15.57 16.43
C ASP A 214 3.45 -14.69 16.81
N ASP A 215 2.54 -15.22 17.64
CA ASP A 215 1.32 -14.48 18.08
C ASP A 215 1.63 -13.23 18.92
N ARG A 216 2.82 -13.12 19.49
CA ARG A 216 3.26 -11.99 20.34
C ARG A 216 3.78 -10.83 19.50
N ASP A 217 4.06 -11.06 18.22
CA ASP A 217 4.62 -10.07 17.30
C ASP A 217 3.55 -9.29 16.49
N VAL A 218 2.25 -9.56 16.69
CA VAL A 218 1.13 -9.01 15.88
C VAL A 218 0.07 -8.29 16.71
#